data_AF-A0A3N6NRB7-F1
#
_entry.id   AF-A0A3N6NRB7-F1
#
_cell.length_a   1.000
_cell.length_b   1.000
_cell.length_c   1.000
_cell.angle_alpha   90.00
_cell.angle_beta   90.00
_cell.angle_gamma   90.00
#
_symmetry.space_group_name_H-M   'P 1'
#
loop_
_entity.id
_entity.type
_entity.pdbx_description
1 polymer ?
#
loop_
_entity_poly.entity_id
_entity_poly.type
_entity_poly.pdbx_seq_one_letter_code
_entity_poly.pdbx_strand_id
1 'polypeptide(L)'
;MTDAPAYVPPKVWTWNKENGGQFASINRPIAGPTHDKVLPVGKHPLQLYSLATPNGVKVTVMLEELLALGHKGAEYDAWLIKIGNGDQFGSGFVDINPNSKIPALMDRSGPEPIRVFESGSILFYLAEKFGAFLPKDIKTRTEAMSWLFWQMGSAPYLGGGFGHFYAYAPFKIEYAIDRFAMEVKRQLDVLDRRLADNEYLAGKDYTIADIAVWPWYGALAKGLVYGAGEFLSVQDYKNVQRWTDQIAKRPAVKRGRMVNRISGDPASQLHERHDASDFETKTQDKLAPAT
;
A
#
# COMPACT_ATOMS: atom_id res chain seq x y z
N MET A 1 -5.32 -6.89 -41.30
CA MET A 1 -4.83 -8.02 -40.50
C MET A 1 -3.32 -8.00 -40.59
N THR A 2 -2.62 -7.87 -39.47
CA THR A 2 -1.15 -7.87 -39.48
C THR A 2 -0.67 -9.31 -39.44
N ASP A 3 -0.04 -9.78 -40.52
CA ASP A 3 0.49 -11.14 -40.73
C ASP A 3 1.71 -11.50 -39.85
N ALA A 4 1.78 -10.97 -38.63
CA ALA A 4 2.82 -11.37 -37.69
C ALA A 4 2.49 -12.76 -37.12
N PRO A 5 3.44 -13.73 -37.17
CA PRO A 5 3.21 -15.04 -36.57
C PRO A 5 2.96 -14.91 -35.06
N ALA A 6 2.06 -15.74 -34.54
CA ALA A 6 1.79 -15.79 -33.10
C ALA A 6 3.07 -16.08 -32.31
N TYR A 7 3.23 -15.43 -31.16
CA TYR A 7 4.36 -15.68 -30.27
C TYR A 7 4.34 -17.13 -29.75
N VAL A 8 5.48 -17.82 -29.87
CA VAL A 8 5.68 -19.17 -29.32
C VAL A 8 6.65 -19.05 -28.13
N PRO A 9 6.19 -19.30 -26.89
CA PRO A 9 7.07 -19.33 -25.73
C PRO A 9 8.21 -20.34 -25.91
N PRO A 10 9.46 -20.01 -25.53
CA PRO A 10 10.56 -20.97 -25.57
C PRO A 10 10.34 -22.08 -24.53
N LYS A 11 10.94 -23.25 -24.76
CA LYS A 11 10.91 -24.37 -23.80
C LYS A 11 11.45 -23.98 -22.41
N VAL A 12 12.44 -23.09 -22.39
CA VAL A 12 13.03 -22.53 -21.17
C VAL A 12 13.04 -21.02 -21.32
N TRP A 13 12.41 -20.32 -20.38
CA TRP A 13 12.41 -18.86 -20.36
C TRP A 13 13.82 -18.34 -20.04
N THR A 14 14.25 -17.29 -20.75
CA THR A 14 15.50 -16.58 -20.50
C THR A 14 15.23 -15.08 -20.37
N TRP A 15 16.00 -14.41 -19.53
CA TRP A 15 15.95 -12.95 -19.41
C TRP A 15 16.77 -12.31 -20.54
N ASN A 16 16.20 -12.31 -21.75
CA ASN A 16 16.88 -11.86 -22.98
C ASN A 16 16.46 -10.47 -23.45
N LYS A 17 15.47 -9.86 -22.78
CA LYS A 17 14.97 -8.50 -23.02
C LYS A 17 14.60 -7.87 -21.68
N GLU A 18 14.82 -6.57 -21.55
CA GLU A 18 14.14 -5.82 -20.50
C GLU A 18 12.62 -5.98 -20.70
N ASN A 19 11.87 -6.12 -19.60
CA ASN A 19 10.41 -6.26 -19.67
C ASN A 19 9.75 -4.95 -20.18
N GLY A 20 10.52 -3.86 -20.29
CA GLY A 20 10.05 -2.55 -20.72
C GLY A 20 9.16 -1.86 -19.66
N GLY A 21 8.72 -0.64 -19.97
CA GLY A 21 7.83 0.15 -19.10
C GLY A 21 8.54 0.82 -17.92
N GLN A 22 7.76 1.47 -17.06
CA GLN A 22 8.27 2.35 -15.99
C GLN A 22 9.19 1.66 -14.97
N PHE A 23 9.09 0.33 -14.82
CA PHE A 23 9.83 -0.44 -13.80
C PHE A 23 10.91 -1.36 -14.38
N ALA A 24 11.26 -1.19 -15.67
CA ALA A 24 12.25 -2.03 -16.34
C ALA A 24 13.62 -2.04 -15.63
N SER A 25 14.03 -0.90 -15.05
CA SER A 25 15.32 -0.73 -14.38
C SER A 25 15.44 -1.48 -13.03
N ILE A 26 14.34 -1.96 -12.47
CA ILE A 26 14.32 -2.60 -11.13
C ILE A 26 13.79 -4.04 -11.15
N ASN A 27 13.00 -4.44 -12.14
CA ASN A 27 12.43 -5.79 -12.23
C ASN A 27 13.49 -6.80 -12.67
N ARG A 28 13.70 -7.86 -11.88
CA ARG A 28 14.73 -8.88 -12.12
C ARG A 28 14.19 -10.29 -11.83
N PRO A 29 14.74 -11.34 -12.48
CA PRO A 29 14.37 -12.72 -12.19
C PRO A 29 15.09 -13.31 -10.95
N ILE A 30 15.96 -12.52 -10.31
CA ILE A 30 16.73 -12.91 -9.12
C ILE A 30 16.44 -11.96 -7.96
N ALA A 31 16.48 -12.49 -6.74
CA ALA A 31 16.34 -11.74 -5.50
C ALA A 31 17.73 -11.38 -4.92
N GLY A 32 17.73 -10.77 -3.73
CA GLY A 32 18.94 -10.46 -2.99
C GLY A 32 19.47 -9.03 -3.20
N PRO A 33 20.46 -8.65 -2.39
CA PRO A 33 20.97 -7.28 -2.38
C PRO A 33 21.77 -6.97 -3.64
N THR A 34 21.79 -5.69 -4.03
CA THR A 34 22.61 -5.18 -5.15
C THR A 34 23.72 -4.25 -4.69
N HIS A 35 23.64 -3.74 -3.46
CA HIS A 35 24.60 -2.82 -2.89
C HIS A 35 24.54 -2.88 -1.37
N ASP A 36 25.65 -2.54 -0.73
CA ASP A 36 25.71 -2.42 0.72
C ASP A 36 25.11 -1.09 1.17
N LYS A 37 24.09 -1.16 2.03
CA LYS A 37 23.44 0.03 2.59
C LYS A 37 22.79 -0.33 3.92
N VAL A 38 23.36 0.20 4.99
CA VAL A 38 22.77 0.10 6.33
C VAL A 38 21.54 0.99 6.40
N LEU A 39 20.47 0.49 7.00
CA LEU A 39 19.25 1.27 7.21
C LEU A 39 19.41 2.24 8.38
N PRO A 40 18.90 3.48 8.28
CA PRO A 40 18.87 4.41 9.39
C PRO A 40 17.96 3.89 10.52
N VAL A 41 18.27 4.26 11.76
CA VAL A 41 17.48 3.92 12.96
C VAL A 41 17.31 5.18 13.78
N GLY A 42 16.07 5.56 14.05
CA GLY A 42 15.72 6.74 14.84
C GLY A 42 15.44 6.40 16.31
N LYS A 43 14.83 7.36 17.02
CA LYS A 43 14.59 7.30 18.46
C LYS A 43 13.38 6.45 18.86
N HIS A 44 12.47 6.20 17.93
CA HIS A 44 11.16 5.61 18.22
C HIS A 44 11.19 4.08 18.24
N PRO A 45 10.27 3.42 18.96
CA PRO A 45 10.24 1.96 19.06
C PRO A 45 9.98 1.28 17.71
N LEU A 46 9.20 1.88 16.82
CA LEU A 46 8.84 1.27 15.54
C LEU A 46 9.61 1.97 14.40
N GLN A 47 10.42 1.21 13.68
CA GLN A 47 11.17 1.71 12.52
C GLN A 47 10.50 1.20 11.24
N LEU A 48 9.86 2.09 10.50
CA LEU A 48 9.18 1.80 9.23
C LEU A 48 10.06 2.24 8.06
N TYR A 49 10.25 1.35 7.08
CA TYR A 49 10.95 1.62 5.83
C TYR A 49 9.95 1.47 4.68
N SER A 50 9.54 2.59 4.09
CA SER A 50 8.33 2.62 3.26
C SER A 50 8.31 3.72 2.19
N LEU A 51 7.23 3.74 1.42
CA LEU A 51 6.87 4.74 0.43
C LEU A 51 5.34 4.84 0.39
N ALA A 52 4.77 6.03 0.18
CA ALA A 52 3.31 6.26 0.14
C ALA A 52 2.62 5.71 -1.12
N THR A 53 2.92 4.47 -1.48
CA THR A 53 2.03 3.63 -2.29
C THR A 53 0.83 3.21 -1.44
N PRO A 54 -0.26 2.69 -2.04
CA PRO A 54 -1.36 2.11 -1.28
C PRO A 54 -0.91 1.13 -0.19
N ASN A 55 0.13 0.32 -0.41
CA ASN A 55 0.63 -0.62 0.61
C ASN A 55 1.33 0.07 1.79
N GLY A 56 2.09 1.13 1.55
CA GLY A 56 2.74 1.89 2.62
C GLY A 56 1.73 2.69 3.45
N VAL A 57 0.75 3.29 2.78
CA VAL A 57 -0.33 4.07 3.43
C VAL A 57 -1.11 3.23 4.44
N LYS A 58 -1.32 1.93 4.21
CA LYS A 58 -1.98 1.05 5.20
C LYS A 58 -1.31 1.15 6.57
N VAL A 59 0.02 1.05 6.58
CA VAL A 59 0.80 0.96 7.81
C VAL A 59 0.88 2.33 8.50
N THR A 60 1.10 3.40 7.74
CA THR A 60 1.15 4.75 8.32
C THR A 60 -0.21 5.19 8.84
N VAL A 61 -1.31 4.81 8.17
CA VAL A 61 -2.67 5.00 8.71
C VAL A 61 -2.85 4.21 10.00
N MET A 62 -2.47 2.93 10.05
CA MET A 62 -2.58 2.13 11.28
C MET A 62 -1.82 2.74 12.45
N LEU A 63 -0.58 3.20 12.22
CA LEU A 63 0.23 3.83 13.26
C LEU A 63 -0.41 5.14 13.75
N GLU A 64 -0.89 5.98 12.84
CA GLU A 64 -1.57 7.22 13.19
C GLU A 64 -2.91 7.00 13.91
N GLU A 65 -3.63 5.92 13.58
CA GLU A 65 -4.85 5.50 14.26
C GLU A 65 -4.55 5.04 15.70
N LEU A 66 -3.48 4.26 15.89
CA LEU A 66 -3.03 3.84 17.22
C LEU A 66 -2.58 5.02 18.08
N LEU A 67 -1.85 5.98 17.49
CA LEU A 67 -1.45 7.22 18.17
C LEU A 67 -2.67 8.06 18.55
N ALA A 68 -3.70 8.12 17.69
CA ALA A 68 -4.96 8.80 18.00
C ALA A 68 -5.73 8.15 19.15
N LEU A 69 -5.57 6.83 19.36
CA LEU A 69 -6.09 6.11 20.54
C LEU A 69 -5.21 6.27 21.80
N GLY A 70 -4.10 7.02 21.72
CA GLY A 70 -3.20 7.27 22.84
C GLY A 70 -2.15 6.18 23.09
N HIS A 71 -1.98 5.23 22.16
CA HIS A 71 -0.93 4.21 22.26
C HIS A 71 0.45 4.81 21.98
N LYS A 72 1.11 5.37 23.01
CA LYS A 72 2.45 5.96 22.89
C LYS A 72 3.52 5.00 22.35
N GLY A 73 3.36 3.70 22.58
CA GLY A 73 4.26 2.67 22.03
C GLY A 73 4.18 2.52 20.51
N ALA A 74 3.19 3.15 19.84
CA ALA A 74 3.06 3.18 18.39
C ALA A 74 3.82 4.34 17.73
N GLU A 75 4.55 5.14 18.52
CA GLU A 75 5.49 6.13 17.99
C GLU A 75 6.49 5.48 17.04
N TYR A 76 6.78 6.15 15.93
CA TYR A 76 7.53 5.53 14.83
C TYR A 76 8.39 6.50 14.04
N ASP A 77 9.50 6.00 13.52
CA ASP A 77 10.28 6.65 12.47
C ASP A 77 9.92 6.02 11.12
N ALA A 78 9.45 6.82 10.17
CA ALA A 78 9.13 6.37 8.82
C ALA A 78 10.13 6.90 7.80
N TRP A 79 11.10 6.04 7.48
CA TRP A 79 12.18 6.28 6.54
C TRP A 79 11.73 6.04 5.09
N LEU A 80 12.12 6.96 4.20
CA LEU A 80 11.74 6.92 2.80
C LEU A 80 12.60 5.91 2.03
N ILE A 81 11.94 4.98 1.34
CA ILE A 81 12.56 4.01 0.42
C ILE A 81 12.08 4.30 -1.00
N LYS A 82 12.94 4.89 -1.83
CA LYS A 82 12.60 5.25 -3.21
C LYS A 82 12.70 4.02 -4.10
N ILE A 83 11.58 3.31 -4.27
CA ILE A 83 11.56 2.04 -5.02
C ILE A 83 12.04 2.15 -6.48
N GLY A 84 11.87 3.33 -7.09
CA GLY A 84 12.35 3.61 -8.46
C GLY A 84 13.87 3.74 -8.56
N ASN A 85 14.55 3.98 -7.43
CA ASN A 85 16.01 4.06 -7.34
C ASN A 85 16.64 2.73 -6.92
N GLY A 86 15.84 1.71 -6.62
CA GLY A 86 16.34 0.41 -6.16
C GLY A 86 16.74 0.37 -4.68
N ASP A 87 16.33 1.33 -3.84
CA ASP A 87 16.64 1.35 -2.40
C ASP A 87 16.22 0.06 -1.66
N GLN A 88 15.17 -0.61 -2.14
CA GLN A 88 14.67 -1.89 -1.63
C GLN A 88 15.63 -3.09 -1.84
N PHE A 89 16.71 -2.89 -2.61
CA PHE A 89 17.75 -3.89 -2.85
C PHE A 89 19.04 -3.60 -2.06
N GLY A 90 19.05 -2.61 -1.17
CA GLY A 90 20.18 -2.43 -0.25
C GLY A 90 20.25 -3.56 0.77
N SER A 91 21.46 -3.97 1.18
CA SER A 91 21.67 -5.09 2.13
C SER A 91 20.81 -4.97 3.39
N GLY A 92 20.78 -3.80 4.03
CA GLY A 92 19.96 -3.58 5.22
C GLY A 92 18.46 -3.70 4.97
N PHE A 93 17.94 -3.34 3.78
CA PHE A 93 16.52 -3.52 3.46
C PHE A 93 16.19 -5.00 3.24
N VAL A 94 17.06 -5.73 2.55
CA VAL A 94 16.90 -7.18 2.32
C VAL A 94 16.92 -7.96 3.63
N ASP A 95 17.72 -7.54 4.62
CA ASP A 95 17.75 -8.14 5.96
C ASP A 95 16.40 -8.02 6.70
N ILE A 96 15.64 -6.94 6.45
CA ILE A 96 14.30 -6.77 7.04
C ILE A 96 13.24 -7.47 6.17
N ASN A 97 13.34 -7.35 4.85
CA ASN A 97 12.43 -8.00 3.92
C ASN A 97 13.19 -8.67 2.75
N PRO A 98 13.36 -10.01 2.74
CA PRO A 98 14.04 -10.71 1.66
C PRO A 98 13.28 -10.65 0.32
N ASN A 99 12.00 -10.25 0.34
CA ASN A 99 11.19 -10.01 -0.87
C ASN A 99 11.47 -8.64 -1.52
N SER A 100 12.27 -7.78 -0.90
CA SER A 100 12.60 -6.43 -1.41
C SER A 100 11.36 -5.61 -1.79
N LYS A 101 10.33 -5.60 -0.92
CA LYS A 101 9.13 -4.76 -1.09
C LYS A 101 8.84 -3.94 0.16
N ILE A 102 8.40 -2.71 -0.06
CA ILE A 102 7.80 -1.88 0.99
C ILE A 102 6.33 -2.28 1.21
N PRO A 103 5.75 -1.98 2.38
CA PRO A 103 6.42 -1.55 3.61
C PRO A 103 7.15 -2.71 4.32
N ALA A 104 8.19 -2.37 5.06
CA ALA A 104 8.87 -3.26 6.01
C ALA A 104 9.08 -2.53 7.34
N LEU A 105 8.89 -3.21 8.46
CA LEU A 105 8.94 -2.64 9.80
C LEU A 105 9.91 -3.44 10.69
N MET A 106 10.65 -2.75 11.54
CA MET A 106 11.42 -3.32 12.63
C MET A 106 10.88 -2.78 13.95
N ASP A 107 10.33 -3.65 14.79
CA ASP A 107 9.94 -3.31 16.15
C ASP A 107 11.15 -3.45 17.07
N ARG A 108 11.55 -2.35 17.70
CA ARG A 108 12.69 -2.23 18.63
C ARG A 108 12.23 -1.91 20.06
N SER A 109 10.97 -2.12 20.39
CA SER A 109 10.41 -1.86 21.73
C SER A 109 10.81 -2.92 22.77
N GLY A 110 11.22 -4.11 22.33
CA GLY A 110 11.67 -5.21 23.17
C GLY A 110 13.19 -5.34 23.28
N PRO A 111 13.69 -6.30 24.06
CA PRO A 111 15.13 -6.56 24.19
C PRO A 111 15.77 -7.02 22.88
N GLU A 112 15.01 -7.72 22.03
CA GLU A 112 15.41 -8.16 20.71
C GLU A 112 14.51 -7.55 19.62
N PRO A 113 15.07 -6.97 18.55
CA PRO A 113 14.27 -6.44 17.46
C PRO A 113 13.48 -7.51 16.70
N ILE A 114 12.23 -7.20 16.33
CA ILE A 114 11.35 -8.07 15.54
C ILE A 114 11.13 -7.46 14.17
N ARG A 115 11.61 -8.12 13.12
CA ARG A 115 11.28 -7.73 11.73
C ARG A 115 9.89 -8.20 11.34
N VAL A 116 9.12 -7.34 10.69
CA VAL A 116 7.78 -7.62 10.17
C VAL A 116 7.66 -7.03 8.76
N PHE A 117 7.42 -7.87 7.76
CA PHE A 117 7.24 -7.46 6.38
C PHE A 117 5.93 -8.03 5.83
N GLU A 118 5.50 -7.51 4.67
CA GLU A 118 4.13 -7.59 4.13
C GLU A 118 3.12 -6.71 4.88
N SER A 119 2.44 -5.83 4.14
CA SER A 119 1.55 -4.84 4.75
C SER A 119 0.43 -5.44 5.61
N GLY A 120 -0.16 -6.58 5.20
CA GLY A 120 -1.19 -7.26 6.00
C GLY A 120 -0.63 -7.89 7.28
N SER A 121 0.60 -8.41 7.24
CA SER A 121 1.30 -8.93 8.42
C SER A 121 1.60 -7.82 9.42
N ILE A 122 2.07 -6.66 8.94
CA ILE A 122 2.32 -5.48 9.77
C ILE A 122 1.02 -4.98 10.43
N LEU A 123 -0.09 -4.90 9.68
CA LEU A 123 -1.38 -4.52 10.25
C LEU A 123 -1.84 -5.48 11.34
N PHE A 124 -1.75 -6.79 11.08
CA PHE A 124 -2.09 -7.82 12.06
C PHE A 124 -1.20 -7.74 13.31
N TYR A 125 0.11 -7.62 13.13
CA TYR A 125 1.09 -7.48 14.20
C TYR A 125 0.77 -6.28 15.11
N LEU A 126 0.53 -5.11 14.52
CA LEU A 126 0.21 -3.89 15.26
C LEU A 126 -1.15 -4.01 15.99
N ALA A 127 -2.15 -4.62 15.34
CA ALA A 127 -3.45 -4.85 15.96
C ALA A 127 -3.36 -5.77 17.19
N GLU A 128 -2.59 -6.85 17.10
CA GLU A 128 -2.33 -7.77 18.22
C GLU A 128 -1.53 -7.08 19.33
N LYS A 129 -0.43 -6.40 18.97
CA LYS A 129 0.47 -5.74 19.92
C LYS A 129 -0.24 -4.71 20.79
N PHE A 130 -1.15 -3.94 20.21
CA PHE A 130 -1.86 -2.86 20.92
C PHE A 130 -3.30 -3.21 21.30
N GLY A 131 -3.82 -4.36 20.85
CA GLY A 131 -5.19 -4.78 21.13
C GLY A 131 -6.27 -3.88 20.53
N ALA A 132 -6.00 -3.33 19.33
CA ALA A 132 -6.85 -2.35 18.66
C ALA A 132 -7.11 -2.71 17.18
N PHE A 133 -8.25 -2.27 16.64
CA PHE A 133 -8.66 -2.48 15.23
C PHE A 133 -8.80 -3.94 14.77
N LEU A 134 -8.81 -4.90 15.69
CA LEU A 134 -9.12 -6.30 15.44
C LEU A 134 -9.98 -6.85 16.59
N PRO A 135 -11.22 -7.32 16.30
CA PRO A 135 -12.09 -7.86 17.34
C PRO A 135 -11.50 -9.06 18.07
N LYS A 136 -11.94 -9.28 19.31
CA LYS A 136 -11.52 -10.40 20.15
C LYS A 136 -12.43 -11.62 20.04
N ASP A 137 -13.72 -11.41 19.75
CA ASP A 137 -14.65 -12.51 19.54
C ASP A 137 -14.31 -13.25 18.24
N ILE A 138 -14.36 -14.57 18.28
CA ILE A 138 -13.92 -15.40 17.16
C ILE A 138 -14.70 -15.09 15.88
N LYS A 139 -15.99 -14.79 15.98
CA LYS A 139 -16.87 -14.56 14.82
C LYS A 139 -16.42 -13.33 14.04
N THR A 140 -16.38 -12.16 14.68
CA THR A 140 -16.06 -10.90 14.01
C THR A 140 -14.58 -10.80 13.68
N ARG A 141 -13.71 -11.42 14.50
CA ARG A 141 -12.28 -11.55 14.19
C ARG A 141 -12.06 -12.34 12.92
N THR A 142 -12.70 -13.51 12.77
CA THR A 142 -12.60 -14.32 11.55
C THR A 142 -13.11 -13.57 10.33
N GLU A 143 -14.19 -12.80 10.45
CA GLU A 143 -14.69 -11.97 9.36
C GLU A 143 -13.66 -10.90 8.95
N ALA A 144 -13.11 -10.14 9.91
CA ALA A 144 -12.08 -9.14 9.66
C ALA A 144 -10.83 -9.74 8.99
N MET A 145 -10.37 -10.90 9.48
CA MET A 145 -9.24 -11.60 8.88
C MET A 145 -9.55 -12.10 7.46
N SER A 146 -10.77 -12.59 7.21
CA SER A 146 -11.20 -13.02 5.86
C SER A 146 -11.09 -11.87 4.86
N TRP A 147 -11.53 -10.67 5.24
CA TRP A 147 -11.41 -9.47 4.40
C TRP A 147 -9.97 -8.97 4.25
N LEU A 148 -9.16 -9.05 5.31
CA LEU A 148 -7.74 -8.72 5.24
C LEU A 148 -7.01 -9.63 4.23
N PHE A 149 -7.23 -10.94 4.31
CA PHE A 149 -6.63 -11.89 3.37
C PHE A 149 -7.19 -11.76 1.96
N TRP A 150 -8.50 -11.48 1.81
CA TRP A 150 -9.10 -11.11 0.53
C TRP A 150 -8.37 -9.90 -0.08
N GLN A 151 -8.04 -8.89 0.72
CA GLN A 151 -7.31 -7.71 0.25
C GLN A 151 -5.90 -8.07 -0.23
N MET A 152 -5.16 -8.88 0.55
CA MET A 152 -3.83 -9.37 0.18
C MET A 152 -3.84 -10.16 -1.13
N GLY A 153 -4.87 -10.99 -1.36
CA GLY A 153 -5.03 -11.78 -2.58
C GLY A 153 -5.57 -11.01 -3.78
N SER A 154 -6.31 -9.91 -3.57
CA SER A 154 -6.99 -9.16 -4.64
C SER A 154 -6.15 -8.00 -5.20
N ALA A 155 -5.42 -7.27 -4.35
CA ALA A 155 -4.60 -6.13 -4.79
C ALA A 155 -3.57 -6.44 -5.89
N PRO A 156 -2.96 -7.64 -5.96
CA PRO A 156 -2.11 -8.00 -7.09
C PRO A 156 -2.82 -7.93 -8.45
N TYR A 157 -4.11 -8.25 -8.54
CA TYR A 157 -4.90 -8.08 -9.77
C TYR A 157 -5.14 -6.62 -10.11
N LEU A 158 -5.41 -5.77 -9.10
CA LEU A 158 -5.60 -4.34 -9.30
C LEU A 158 -4.30 -3.62 -9.68
N GLY A 159 -3.23 -3.81 -8.93
CA GLY A 159 -1.96 -3.11 -9.17
C GLY A 159 -1.10 -3.77 -10.24
N GLY A 160 -0.76 -5.05 -10.04
CA GLY A 160 0.15 -5.81 -10.91
C GLY A 160 -0.49 -6.32 -12.19
N GLY A 161 -1.82 -6.46 -12.23
CA GLY A 161 -2.59 -6.72 -13.43
C GLY A 161 -3.07 -5.42 -14.06
N PHE A 162 -4.22 -4.92 -13.63
CA PHE A 162 -4.90 -3.79 -14.25
C PHE A 162 -4.01 -2.54 -14.33
N GLY A 163 -3.47 -2.06 -13.21
CA GLY A 163 -2.62 -0.87 -13.17
C GLY A 163 -1.39 -1.00 -14.06
N HIS A 164 -0.75 -2.17 -14.12
CA HIS A 164 0.36 -2.43 -15.01
C HIS A 164 -0.04 -2.33 -16.48
N PHE A 165 -1.00 -3.14 -16.94
CA PHE A 165 -1.38 -3.20 -18.35
C PHE A 165 -2.12 -1.93 -18.84
N TYR A 166 -2.85 -1.26 -17.95
CA TYR A 166 -3.60 -0.04 -18.28
C TYR A 166 -2.72 1.21 -18.21
N ALA A 167 -1.88 1.39 -17.20
CA ALA A 167 -1.15 2.65 -16.98
C ALA A 167 0.34 2.59 -17.34
N TYR A 168 1.04 1.48 -17.10
CA TYR A 168 2.50 1.45 -17.11
C TYR A 168 3.15 0.68 -18.27
N ALA A 169 2.43 -0.29 -18.85
CA ALA A 169 2.93 -1.04 -20.00
C ALA A 169 3.18 -0.08 -21.18
N PRO A 170 4.31 -0.21 -21.89
CA PRO A 170 4.69 0.70 -22.98
C PRO A 170 3.82 0.53 -24.24
N PHE A 171 2.95 -0.48 -24.27
CA PHE A 171 1.97 -0.74 -25.32
C PHE A 171 0.68 -1.27 -24.69
N LYS A 172 -0.45 -1.13 -25.40
CA LYS A 172 -1.76 -1.59 -24.93
C LYS A 172 -2.05 -3.00 -25.45
N ILE A 173 -2.39 -3.91 -24.54
CA ILE A 173 -2.76 -5.28 -24.86
C ILE A 173 -4.23 -5.46 -24.46
N GLU A 174 -5.14 -5.36 -25.44
CA GLU A 174 -6.59 -5.41 -25.22
C GLU A 174 -7.00 -6.60 -24.34
N TYR A 175 -6.58 -7.82 -24.71
CA TYR A 175 -6.86 -9.03 -23.92
C TYR A 175 -6.45 -8.93 -22.44
N ALA A 176 -5.28 -8.34 -22.15
CA ALA A 176 -4.80 -8.21 -20.78
C ALA A 176 -5.55 -7.11 -20.03
N ILE A 177 -5.79 -5.96 -20.69
CA ILE A 177 -6.55 -4.85 -20.13
C ILE A 177 -7.96 -5.32 -19.77
N ASP A 178 -8.67 -5.97 -20.70
CA ASP A 178 -10.03 -6.46 -20.50
C ASP A 178 -10.10 -7.49 -19.36
N ARG A 179 -9.17 -8.46 -19.34
CA ARG A 179 -9.11 -9.47 -18.28
C ARG A 179 -9.01 -8.83 -16.91
N PHE A 180 -8.09 -7.89 -16.73
CA PHE A 180 -7.87 -7.30 -15.40
C PHE A 180 -8.85 -6.18 -15.07
N ALA A 181 -9.39 -5.47 -16.06
CA ALA A 181 -10.49 -4.53 -15.85
C ALA A 181 -11.75 -5.25 -15.36
N MET A 182 -12.08 -6.38 -15.99
CA MET A 182 -13.19 -7.24 -15.58
C MET A 182 -13.03 -7.72 -14.13
N GLU A 183 -11.85 -8.22 -13.75
CA GLU A 183 -11.59 -8.65 -12.38
C GLU A 183 -11.63 -7.50 -11.38
N VAL A 184 -11.08 -6.32 -11.71
CA VAL A 184 -11.14 -5.15 -10.82
C VAL A 184 -12.58 -4.66 -10.64
N LYS A 185 -13.40 -4.64 -11.69
CA LYS A 185 -14.83 -4.32 -11.59
C LYS A 185 -15.56 -5.34 -10.72
N ARG A 186 -15.24 -6.64 -10.85
CA ARG A 186 -15.79 -7.69 -9.97
C ARG A 186 -15.38 -7.48 -8.51
N GLN A 187 -14.14 -7.10 -8.24
CA GLN A 187 -13.67 -6.79 -6.88
C GLN A 187 -14.39 -5.57 -6.30
N LEU A 188 -14.60 -4.52 -7.09
CA LEU A 188 -15.42 -3.37 -6.71
C LEU A 188 -16.87 -3.76 -6.43
N ASP A 189 -17.48 -4.63 -7.24
CA ASP A 189 -18.85 -5.13 -7.02
C ASP A 189 -18.96 -5.98 -5.73
N VAL A 190 -17.97 -6.82 -5.44
CA VAL A 190 -17.89 -7.57 -4.17
C VAL A 190 -17.88 -6.62 -2.98
N LEU A 191 -17.05 -5.57 -3.03
CA LEU A 191 -16.99 -4.56 -1.98
C LEU A 191 -18.31 -3.78 -1.87
N ASP A 192 -18.88 -3.36 -3.00
CA ASP A 192 -20.09 -2.56 -3.02
C ASP A 192 -21.28 -3.30 -2.42
N ARG A 193 -21.46 -4.57 -2.80
CA ARG A 193 -22.48 -5.46 -2.22
C ARG A 193 -22.27 -5.66 -0.72
N ARG A 194 -21.03 -5.89 -0.28
CA ARG A 194 -20.71 -6.04 1.15
C ARG A 194 -21.10 -4.78 1.92
N LEU A 195 -20.71 -3.62 1.39
CA LEU A 195 -20.91 -2.31 2.01
C LEU A 195 -22.35 -1.79 1.84
N ALA A 196 -23.22 -2.45 1.07
CA ALA A 196 -24.64 -2.13 1.05
C ALA A 196 -25.30 -2.48 2.40
N ASP A 197 -24.93 -3.63 2.96
CA ASP A 197 -25.54 -4.18 4.19
C ASP A 197 -24.72 -3.89 5.46
N ASN A 198 -23.51 -3.32 5.32
CA ASN A 198 -22.58 -3.12 6.43
C ASN A 198 -21.97 -1.70 6.39
N GLU A 199 -21.61 -1.18 7.55
CA GLU A 199 -20.93 0.12 7.64
C GLU A 199 -19.46 0.01 7.22
N TYR A 200 -18.81 -1.09 7.62
CA TYR A 200 -17.43 -1.45 7.35
C TYR A 200 -17.34 -2.91 6.89
N LEU A 201 -16.16 -3.34 6.44
CA LEU A 201 -16.01 -4.67 5.83
C LEU A 201 -16.26 -5.81 6.83
N ALA A 202 -15.85 -5.66 8.08
CA ALA A 202 -16.06 -6.66 9.11
C ALA A 202 -17.43 -6.55 9.83
N GLY A 203 -18.29 -5.61 9.43
CA GLY A 203 -19.59 -5.35 10.05
C GLY A 203 -19.76 -3.88 10.41
N LYS A 204 -20.02 -3.60 11.69
CA LYS A 204 -20.27 -2.22 12.19
C LYS A 204 -19.02 -1.47 12.63
N ASP A 205 -17.93 -2.18 12.91
CA ASP A 205 -16.72 -1.61 13.50
C ASP A 205 -15.61 -1.47 12.45
N TYR A 206 -14.86 -0.37 12.50
CA TYR A 206 -13.69 -0.13 11.66
C TYR A 206 -12.52 -1.03 12.09
N THR A 207 -11.94 -1.78 11.16
CA THR A 207 -10.89 -2.76 11.45
C THR A 207 -9.68 -2.63 10.54
N ILE A 208 -8.65 -3.43 10.80
CA ILE A 208 -7.50 -3.59 9.90
C ILE A 208 -7.90 -4.05 8.49
N ALA A 209 -9.07 -4.69 8.30
CA ALA A 209 -9.57 -5.00 6.97
C ALA A 209 -9.85 -3.72 6.17
N ASP A 210 -10.53 -2.75 6.78
CA ASP A 210 -10.83 -1.46 6.15
C ASP A 210 -9.55 -0.66 5.89
N ILE A 211 -8.63 -0.62 6.87
CA ILE A 211 -7.31 0.00 6.74
C ILE A 211 -6.53 -0.60 5.56
N ALA A 212 -6.65 -1.92 5.34
CA ALA A 212 -5.99 -2.61 4.24
C ALA A 212 -6.61 -2.27 2.87
N VAL A 213 -7.94 -2.28 2.77
CA VAL A 213 -8.66 -2.13 1.50
C VAL A 213 -8.67 -0.67 1.04
N TRP A 214 -8.82 0.28 1.96
CA TRP A 214 -9.10 1.68 1.64
C TRP A 214 -8.03 2.38 0.80
N PRO A 215 -6.72 2.23 1.06
CA PRO A 215 -5.69 2.86 0.25
C PRO A 215 -5.67 2.40 -1.22
N TRP A 216 -6.18 1.20 -1.51
CA TRP A 216 -6.29 0.67 -2.87
C TRP A 216 -7.61 1.05 -3.52
N TYR A 217 -8.72 0.56 -2.97
CA TYR A 217 -10.03 0.67 -3.60
C TYR A 217 -10.69 2.02 -3.34
N GLY A 218 -10.40 2.66 -2.21
CA GLY A 218 -10.84 4.04 -1.96
C GLY A 218 -10.13 5.04 -2.86
N ALA A 219 -8.81 4.90 -3.04
CA ALA A 219 -8.08 5.72 -3.99
C ALA A 219 -8.59 5.52 -5.44
N LEU A 220 -8.88 4.27 -5.83
CA LEU A 220 -9.47 3.96 -7.13
C LEU A 220 -10.88 4.55 -7.28
N ALA A 221 -11.74 4.41 -6.26
CA ALA A 221 -13.09 4.94 -6.25
C ALA A 221 -13.10 6.47 -6.45
N LYS A 222 -12.09 7.17 -5.93
CA LYS A 222 -11.93 8.62 -6.15
C LYS A 222 -11.13 8.98 -7.42
N GLY A 223 -10.81 8.01 -8.27
CA GLY A 223 -10.07 8.23 -9.51
C GLY A 223 -8.61 8.67 -9.31
N LEU A 224 -8.04 8.47 -8.12
CA LEU A 224 -6.73 8.99 -7.74
C LEU A 224 -5.56 8.10 -8.15
N VAL A 225 -5.84 6.91 -8.68
CA VAL A 225 -4.82 5.96 -9.18
C VAL A 225 -5.08 5.59 -10.62
N TYR A 226 -4.00 5.44 -11.39
CA TYR A 226 -3.97 4.94 -12.77
C TYR A 226 -4.75 5.73 -13.82
N GLY A 227 -5.39 6.87 -13.48
CA GLY A 227 -6.24 7.59 -14.43
C GLY A 227 -7.41 6.76 -14.93
N ALA A 228 -7.91 5.82 -14.11
CA ALA A 228 -8.83 4.76 -14.52
C ALA A 228 -10.27 4.93 -14.01
N GLY A 229 -10.58 6.03 -13.32
CA GLY A 229 -11.87 6.23 -12.67
C GLY A 229 -13.04 6.15 -13.66
N GLU A 230 -12.94 6.87 -14.78
CA GLU A 230 -13.95 6.83 -15.85
C GLU A 230 -14.00 5.46 -16.52
N PHE A 231 -12.85 4.91 -16.91
CA PHE A 231 -12.75 3.62 -17.58
C PHE A 231 -13.41 2.46 -16.82
N LEU A 232 -13.27 2.44 -15.49
CA LEU A 232 -13.87 1.41 -14.64
C LEU A 232 -15.28 1.77 -14.14
N SER A 233 -15.80 2.94 -14.50
CA SER A 233 -17.10 3.45 -14.05
C SER A 233 -17.20 3.50 -12.52
N VAL A 234 -16.15 3.99 -11.86
CA VAL A 234 -16.03 3.86 -10.39
C VAL A 234 -17.11 4.61 -9.60
N GLN A 235 -17.82 5.54 -10.26
CA GLN A 235 -18.92 6.28 -9.66
C GLN A 235 -20.17 5.43 -9.44
N ASP A 236 -20.29 4.27 -10.11
CA ASP A 236 -21.47 3.41 -9.99
C ASP A 236 -21.50 2.61 -8.68
N TYR A 237 -20.34 2.38 -8.06
CA TYR A 237 -20.20 1.68 -6.78
C TYR A 237 -20.48 2.63 -5.60
N LYS A 238 -21.77 2.96 -5.40
CA LYS A 238 -22.22 3.98 -4.44
C LYS A 238 -21.85 3.66 -2.99
N ASN A 239 -21.85 2.39 -2.61
CA ASN A 239 -21.52 1.96 -1.25
C ASN A 239 -20.00 2.06 -1.01
N VAL A 240 -19.20 1.70 -2.02
CA VAL A 240 -17.74 1.93 -1.97
C VAL A 240 -17.42 3.42 -1.88
N GLN A 241 -18.12 4.29 -2.63
CA GLN A 241 -17.95 5.75 -2.54
C GLN A 241 -18.26 6.26 -1.12
N ARG A 242 -19.40 5.86 -0.56
CA ARG A 242 -19.83 6.24 0.80
C ARG A 242 -18.79 5.83 1.85
N TRP A 243 -18.39 4.57 1.85
CA TRP A 243 -17.39 4.03 2.77
C TRP A 243 -16.03 4.74 2.61
N THR A 244 -15.63 5.03 1.37
CA THR A 244 -14.39 5.75 1.08
C THR A 244 -14.39 7.14 1.69
N ASP A 245 -15.48 7.89 1.51
CA ASP A 245 -15.62 9.26 2.04
C ASP A 245 -15.72 9.28 3.57
N GLN A 246 -16.36 8.27 4.15
CA GLN A 246 -16.43 8.09 5.60
C GLN A 246 -15.03 7.90 6.21
N ILE A 247 -14.22 6.99 5.67
CA ILE A 247 -12.85 6.75 6.17
C ILE A 247 -11.93 7.95 5.89
N ALA A 248 -12.07 8.62 4.73
CA ALA A 248 -11.28 9.79 4.38
C ALA A 248 -11.43 10.98 5.36
N LYS A 249 -12.54 11.02 6.12
CA LYS A 249 -12.77 12.07 7.12
C LYS A 249 -11.96 11.86 8.40
N ARG A 250 -11.49 10.64 8.68
CA ARG A 250 -10.76 10.31 9.91
C ARG A 250 -9.44 11.10 9.99
N PRO A 251 -9.14 11.80 11.11
CA PRO A 251 -7.90 12.58 11.24
C PRO A 251 -6.63 11.75 11.04
N ALA A 252 -6.58 10.54 11.60
CA ALA A 252 -5.45 9.63 11.45
C ALA A 252 -5.24 9.20 9.99
N VAL A 253 -6.32 8.96 9.24
CA VAL A 253 -6.23 8.65 7.81
C VAL A 253 -5.65 9.83 7.01
N LYS A 254 -6.07 11.07 7.33
CA LYS A 254 -5.53 12.28 6.71
C LYS A 254 -4.04 12.46 6.97
N ARG A 255 -3.57 12.17 8.19
CA ARG A 255 -2.13 12.21 8.53
C ARG A 255 -1.36 11.07 7.88
N GLY A 256 -1.82 9.82 8.06
CA GLY A 256 -1.14 8.63 7.57
C GLY A 256 -0.87 8.64 6.06
N ARG A 257 -1.82 9.15 5.26
CA ARG A 257 -1.63 9.26 3.80
C ARG A 257 -0.60 10.28 3.33
N MET A 258 -0.10 11.15 4.23
CA MET A 258 0.93 12.13 3.90
C MET A 258 2.34 11.56 4.06
N VAL A 259 2.50 10.56 4.93
CA VAL A 259 3.79 10.01 5.34
C VAL A 259 4.42 9.20 4.20
N ASN A 260 5.70 9.45 3.94
CA ASN A 260 6.50 8.95 2.81
C ASN A 260 5.92 9.29 1.42
N ARG A 261 5.12 10.35 1.31
CA ARG A 261 4.53 10.78 0.05
C ARG A 261 5.41 11.81 -0.65
N ILE A 262 5.79 11.51 -1.89
CA ILE A 262 6.75 12.29 -2.70
C ILE A 262 6.12 12.89 -3.97
N SER A 263 4.80 12.87 -4.07
CA SER A 263 4.07 13.36 -5.25
C SER A 263 2.67 13.89 -4.92
N GLY A 264 2.15 14.74 -5.79
CA GLY A 264 0.88 15.45 -5.62
C GLY A 264 1.08 16.83 -4.99
N ASP A 265 0.08 17.33 -4.28
CA ASP A 265 0.14 18.61 -3.56
C ASP A 265 1.26 18.59 -2.49
N PRO A 266 2.24 19.52 -2.52
CA PRO A 266 3.30 19.63 -1.51
C PRO A 266 2.80 19.69 -0.06
N ALA A 267 1.64 20.29 0.20
CA ALA A 267 1.03 20.35 1.53
C ALA A 267 0.58 18.97 2.04
N SER A 268 0.41 18.00 1.13
CA SER A 268 0.08 16.62 1.44
C SER A 268 1.29 15.69 1.48
N GLN A 269 2.51 16.21 1.28
CA GLN A 269 3.74 15.44 1.20
C GLN A 269 4.56 15.61 2.48
N LEU A 270 4.70 14.52 3.24
CA LEU A 270 5.65 14.40 4.34
C LEU A 270 6.62 13.27 3.99
N HIS A 271 7.83 13.62 3.55
CA HIS A 271 8.79 12.63 3.02
C HIS A 271 9.22 11.60 4.07
N GLU A 272 9.43 12.03 5.31
CA GLU A 272 9.74 11.17 6.45
C GLU A 272 9.03 11.71 7.68
N ARG A 273 8.72 10.82 8.64
CA ARG A 273 8.09 11.17 9.92
C ARG A 273 8.98 10.66 11.03
N HIS A 274 9.42 11.57 11.91
CA HIS A 274 10.26 11.33 13.08
C HIS A 274 9.67 11.95 14.36
N ASP A 275 8.61 12.74 14.23
CA ASP A 275 7.88 13.32 15.34
C ASP A 275 6.46 13.72 14.90
N ALA A 276 5.53 13.86 15.85
CA ALA A 276 4.17 14.33 15.54
C ALA A 276 4.16 15.78 15.02
N SER A 277 5.10 16.61 15.47
CA SER A 277 5.27 17.99 15.02
C SER A 277 5.71 18.13 13.55
N ASP A 278 6.12 17.04 12.90
CA ASP A 278 6.56 17.07 11.50
C ASP A 278 5.42 17.42 10.53
N PHE A 279 4.17 17.08 10.85
CA PHE A 279 3.01 17.49 10.04
C PHE A 279 2.85 19.02 10.00
N GLU A 280 3.27 19.71 11.07
CA GLU A 280 3.17 21.16 11.19
C GLU A 280 4.40 21.89 10.67
N THR A 281 5.55 21.21 10.54
CA THR A 281 6.83 21.88 10.29
C THR A 281 7.65 21.32 9.12
N LYS A 282 7.36 20.11 8.63
CA LYS A 282 8.20 19.37 7.67
C LYS A 282 7.47 18.87 6.41
N THR A 283 6.22 19.27 6.19
CA THR A 283 5.57 19.04 4.89
C THR A 283 6.27 19.83 3.78
N GLN A 284 6.21 19.36 2.54
CA GLN A 284 7.05 19.91 1.48
C GLN A 284 6.71 21.37 1.10
N ASP A 285 5.47 21.82 1.30
CA ASP A 285 5.08 23.23 1.19
C ASP A 285 5.81 24.14 2.20
N LYS A 286 6.18 23.61 3.37
CA LYS A 286 6.89 24.34 4.43
C LYS A 286 8.41 24.33 4.27
N LEU A 287 8.94 23.36 3.51
CA LEU A 287 10.37 23.19 3.25
C LEU A 287 10.80 23.80 1.92
N ALA A 288 9.87 23.98 0.97
CA ALA A 288 10.14 24.69 -0.27
C ALA A 288 10.46 26.17 0.04
N PRO A 289 11.45 26.79 -0.62
CA PRO A 289 11.68 28.21 -0.48
C PRO A 289 10.41 28.97 -0.90
N ALA A 290 10.04 29.99 -0.12
CA ALA A 290 8.97 30.91 -0.50
C ALA A 290 9.30 31.45 -1.91
N THR A 291 8.36 31.27 -2.84
CA THR A 291 8.49 31.77 -4.21
C THR A 291 8.30 33.28 -4.25
#